data_AF-A0A3C0GLF6-F1
#
_entry.id   AF-A0A3C0GLF6-F1
#
_cell.length_a   1.000
_cell.length_b   1.000
_cell.length_c   1.000
_cell.angle_alpha   90.00
_cell.angle_beta   90.00
_cell.angle_gamma   90.00
#
_symmetry.space_group_name_H-M   'P 1'
#
loop_
_entity.id
_entity.type
_entity.pdbx_description
1 polymer ?
#
loop_
_entity_poly.entity_id
_entity_poly.type
_entity_poly.pdbx_seq_one_letter_code
_entity_poly.pdbx_strand_id
1 'polypeptide(L)'
;MILGLDVSTSITGATVVDSDGKIVYNEAWDLRKYKDFFQKAEVVKGKIWELEDTFLIKEIYIEQSLQSFRSGFSSAKTLSTLSRFNGVVSWLCYDILKTAPEYIAATSARKKVGITVPKGTKAKECVIKHVIDNVPDVAITYTKFDNVKPECYDKADSWVIAMAGHIQCKTKN
;
A
#
# COMPACT_ATOMS: atom_id res chain seq x y z
N MET A 1 2.07 12.95 -10.32
CA MET A 1 2.63 11.70 -9.73
C MET A 1 1.48 10.86 -9.22
N ILE A 2 1.72 9.56 -9.00
CA ILE A 2 0.71 8.59 -8.60
C ILE A 2 1.08 8.06 -7.21
N LEU A 3 0.17 8.14 -6.25
CA LEU A 3 0.32 7.59 -4.92
C LEU A 3 -0.38 6.23 -4.83
N GLY A 4 0.34 5.19 -4.43
CA GLY A 4 -0.22 3.89 -4.06
C GLY A 4 -0.10 3.65 -2.55
N LEU A 5 -1.19 3.23 -1.92
CA LEU A 5 -1.24 2.90 -0.49
C LEU A 5 -1.73 1.46 -0.25
N ASP A 6 -1.03 0.74 0.62
CA ASP A 6 -1.53 -0.45 1.30
C ASP A 6 -1.81 -0.10 2.76
N VAL A 7 -3.09 0.13 3.08
CA VAL A 7 -3.50 0.72 4.37
C VAL A 7 -3.72 -0.36 5.41
N SER A 8 -3.00 -0.24 6.53
CA SER A 8 -3.18 -1.10 7.70
C SER A 8 -2.94 -0.36 9.00
N THR A 9 -3.58 -0.83 10.07
CA THR A 9 -3.45 -0.23 11.42
C THR A 9 -2.12 -0.55 12.09
N SER A 10 -1.31 -1.45 11.52
CA SER A 10 0.02 -1.79 12.06
C SER A 10 1.11 -1.09 11.27
N ILE A 11 1.16 -1.31 9.96
CA ILE A 11 2.13 -0.69 9.06
C ILE A 11 1.35 -0.33 7.80
N THR A 12 1.42 0.93 7.37
CA THR A 12 0.84 1.35 6.09
C THR A 12 1.97 1.54 5.10
N GLY A 13 1.94 0.81 3.99
CA GLY A 13 2.89 0.99 2.91
C GLY A 13 2.47 2.17 2.02
N ALA A 14 3.44 2.99 1.60
CA ALA A 14 3.20 4.11 0.72
C ALA A 14 4.28 4.20 -0.36
N THR A 15 3.85 4.28 -1.62
CA THR A 15 4.74 4.44 -2.78
C THR A 15 4.26 5.58 -3.66
N VAL A 16 5.17 6.47 -4.07
CA VAL A 16 4.90 7.47 -5.11
C VAL A 16 5.73 7.13 -6.34
N VAL A 17 5.06 7.12 -7.50
CA VAL A 17 5.71 6.98 -8.80
C VAL A 17 5.45 8.20 -9.68
N ASP A 18 6.40 8.54 -10.54
CA ASP A 18 6.26 9.61 -11.52
C ASP A 18 5.52 9.17 -12.80
N SER A 19 5.45 10.05 -13.80
CA SER A 19 4.78 9.79 -15.08
C SER A 19 5.45 8.73 -15.95
N ASP A 20 6.70 8.39 -15.66
CA ASP A 20 7.43 7.33 -16.37
C ASP A 20 7.28 6.00 -15.64
N GLY A 21 6.90 6.03 -14.36
CA GLY A 21 6.76 4.87 -13.48
C GLY A 21 7.99 4.66 -12.60
N LYS A 22 8.87 5.66 -12.52
CA LYS A 22 10.01 5.64 -11.60
C LYS A 22 9.53 5.87 -10.18
N ILE A 23 10.10 5.12 -9.24
CA ILE A 23 9.83 5.26 -7.82
C ILE A 23 10.55 6.51 -7.30
N VAL A 24 9.80 7.45 -6.75
CA VAL A 24 10.33 8.67 -6.14
C VAL A 24 10.15 8.70 -4.61
N TYR A 25 9.31 7.80 -4.09
CA TYR A 25 9.10 7.60 -2.66
C TYR A 25 8.62 6.15 -2.43
N ASN A 26 9.16 5.47 -1.41
CA ASN A 26 8.69 4.15 -1.00
C ASN A 26 9.03 3.89 0.47
N GLU A 27 8.02 3.95 1.33
CA GLU A 27 8.18 3.89 2.78
C GLU A 27 7.12 2.99 3.43
N ALA A 28 7.44 2.52 4.63
CA ALA A 28 6.52 1.84 5.52
C ALA A 28 6.27 2.69 6.76
N TRP A 29 5.04 3.18 6.91
CA TRP A 29 4.63 3.95 8.06
C TRP A 29 4.29 3.01 9.21
N ASP A 30 5.25 2.79 10.12
CA ASP A 30 5.05 1.93 11.30
C ASP A 30 4.18 2.64 12.35
N LEU A 31 2.96 2.13 12.50
CA LEU A 31 1.94 2.62 13.41
C LEU A 31 1.84 1.80 14.70
N ARG A 32 2.63 0.72 14.85
CA ARG A 32 2.51 -0.22 15.98
C ARG A 32 2.79 0.43 17.33
N LYS A 33 3.61 1.48 17.37
CA LYS A 33 3.95 2.22 18.59
C LYS A 33 2.82 3.11 19.13
N TYR A 34 1.79 3.38 18.32
CA TYR A 34 0.66 4.22 18.72
C TYR A 34 -0.49 3.35 19.23
N LYS A 35 -1.09 3.76 20.34
CA LYS A 35 -1.98 2.88 21.12
C LYS A 35 -3.39 2.84 20.55
N ASP A 36 -3.94 4.00 20.20
CA ASP A 36 -5.33 4.10 19.77
C ASP A 36 -5.48 4.42 18.28
N PHE A 37 -6.72 4.30 17.81
CA PHE A 37 -7.12 4.50 16.43
C PHE A 37 -6.85 5.94 15.93
N PHE A 38 -7.08 6.94 16.79
CA PHE A 38 -6.99 8.35 16.39
C PHE A 38 -5.55 8.82 16.33
N GLN A 39 -4.70 8.39 17.26
CA GLN A 39 -3.25 8.64 17.20
C GLN A 39 -2.65 8.10 15.90
N LYS A 40 -3.06 6.90 15.48
CA LYS A 40 -2.63 6.32 14.19
C LYS A 40 -3.11 7.16 13.01
N ALA A 41 -4.36 7.63 13.04
CA ALA A 41 -4.90 8.49 11.99
C ALA A 41 -4.16 9.84 11.91
N GLU A 42 -3.83 10.46 13.05
CA GLU A 42 -3.06 11.71 13.09
C GLU A 42 -1.65 11.54 12.52
N VAL A 43 -1.00 10.40 12.77
CA VAL A 43 0.31 10.09 12.20
C VAL A 43 0.22 9.94 10.68
N VAL A 44 -0.79 9.20 10.19
CA VAL A 44 -1.01 9.06 8.74
C VAL A 44 -1.36 10.40 8.11
N LYS A 45 -2.17 11.22 8.77
CA LYS A 45 -2.49 12.59 8.34
C LYS A 45 -1.23 13.43 8.15
N GLY A 46 -0.32 13.42 9.13
CA GLY A 46 0.97 14.10 9.02
C GLY A 46 1.80 13.60 7.84
N LYS A 47 1.81 12.28 7.60
CA LYS A 47 2.48 11.70 6.43
C LYS A 47 1.86 12.09 5.10
N ILE A 48 0.54 12.22 5.03
CA ILE A 48 -0.13 12.70 3.81
C ILE A 48 0.19 14.18 3.55
N TRP A 49 0.27 15.01 4.58
CA TRP A 49 0.76 16.40 4.44
C TRP A 49 2.20 16.46 3.94
N GLU A 50 3.11 15.66 4.51
CA GLU A 50 4.49 15.58 4.00
C GLU A 50 4.54 15.21 2.51
N LEU A 51 3.66 14.30 2.06
CA LEU A 51 3.55 13.93 0.65
C LEU A 51 2.99 15.07 -0.22
N GLU A 52 2.00 15.82 0.28
CA GLU A 52 1.41 16.98 -0.41
C GLU A 52 2.44 18.09 -0.62
N ASP A 53 3.21 18.42 0.43
CA ASP A 53 4.27 19.41 0.40
C ASP A 53 5.41 19.02 -0.57
N THR A 54 5.67 17.72 -0.73
CA THR A 54 6.83 17.20 -1.48
C THR A 54 6.49 16.86 -2.94
N PHE A 55 5.28 16.37 -3.20
CA PHE A 55 4.93 15.76 -4.48
C PHE A 55 3.61 16.31 -5.03
N LEU A 56 3.60 16.65 -6.32
CA LEU A 56 2.35 16.92 -7.04
C LEU A 56 1.62 15.60 -7.36
N ILE A 57 0.92 15.07 -6.36
CA ILE A 57 0.06 13.88 -6.50
C ILE A 57 -1.17 14.24 -7.33
N LYS A 58 -1.40 13.51 -8.41
CA LYS A 58 -2.54 13.70 -9.32
C LYS A 58 -3.55 12.57 -9.23
N GLU A 59 -3.06 11.36 -8.96
CA GLU A 59 -3.85 10.13 -8.89
C GLU A 59 -3.49 9.38 -7.62
N ILE A 60 -4.50 8.78 -6.99
CA ILE A 60 -4.34 8.04 -5.74
C ILE A 60 -5.01 6.69 -5.90
N TYR A 61 -4.27 5.63 -5.56
CA TYR A 61 -4.73 4.26 -5.58
C TYR A 61 -4.55 3.62 -4.21
N ILE A 62 -5.60 2.97 -3.70
CA ILE A 62 -5.59 2.33 -2.39
C ILE A 62 -5.98 0.86 -2.55
N GLU A 63 -5.28 -0.04 -1.86
CA GLU A 63 -5.70 -1.45 -1.78
C GLU A 63 -7.11 -1.56 -1.19
N GLN A 64 -8.00 -2.24 -1.91
CA GLN A 64 -9.36 -2.47 -1.47
C GLN A 64 -9.39 -3.38 -0.23
N SER A 65 -10.04 -2.93 0.84
CA SER A 65 -10.24 -3.74 2.05
C SER A 65 -11.05 -5.01 1.78
N LEU A 66 -10.63 -6.13 2.39
CA LEU A 66 -11.35 -7.41 2.34
C LEU A 66 -12.74 -7.29 2.98
N GLN A 67 -13.79 -7.65 2.22
CA GLN A 67 -15.18 -7.59 2.69
C GLN A 67 -15.76 -8.97 3.09
N SER A 68 -14.97 -10.04 2.98
CA SER A 68 -15.47 -11.41 3.18
C SER A 68 -15.39 -11.87 4.63
N PHE A 69 -16.54 -11.96 5.30
CA PHE A 69 -16.70 -12.62 6.60
C PHE A 69 -16.91 -14.13 6.40
N ARG A 70 -15.86 -14.94 6.61
CA ARG A 70 -15.93 -16.41 6.52
C ARG A 70 -15.18 -17.05 7.68
N SER A 71 -15.64 -18.22 8.13
CA SER A 71 -14.95 -19.01 9.15
C SER A 71 -13.54 -19.41 8.68
N GLY A 72 -12.56 -19.40 9.59
CA GLY A 72 -11.15 -19.70 9.28
C GLY A 72 -10.33 -18.52 8.74
N PHE A 73 -10.90 -17.33 8.62
CA PHE A 73 -10.20 -16.09 8.22
C PHE A 73 -10.10 -15.09 9.39
N SER A 74 -9.57 -13.89 9.10
CA SER A 74 -9.52 -12.77 10.05
C SER A 74 -10.86 -12.55 10.75
N SER A 75 -10.79 -12.26 12.05
CA SER A 75 -12.00 -12.01 12.85
C SER A 75 -12.81 -10.85 12.27
N ALA A 76 -14.14 -10.87 12.46
CA ALA A 76 -15.00 -9.77 12.05
C ALA A 76 -14.52 -8.44 12.65
N LYS A 77 -14.05 -8.45 13.91
CA LYS A 77 -13.46 -7.29 14.58
C LYS A 77 -12.25 -6.74 13.82
N THR A 78 -11.33 -7.60 13.39
CA THR A 78 -10.14 -7.21 12.62
C THR A 78 -10.53 -6.61 11.27
N LEU A 79 -11.44 -7.26 10.54
CA LEU A 79 -11.90 -6.79 9.24
C LEU A 79 -12.61 -5.44 9.35
N SER A 80 -13.53 -5.27 10.30
CA SER A 80 -14.20 -3.99 10.54
C SER A 80 -13.23 -2.88 10.97
N THR A 81 -12.21 -3.21 11.77
CA THR A 81 -11.18 -2.24 12.17
C THR A 81 -10.36 -1.78 10.97
N LEU A 82 -9.95 -2.72 10.10
CA LEU A 82 -9.19 -2.41 8.90
C LEU A 82 -10.01 -1.57 7.93
N SER A 83 -11.25 -1.96 7.61
CA SER A 83 -12.12 -1.22 6.70
C SER A 83 -12.42 0.20 7.21
N ARG A 84 -12.63 0.37 8.54
CA ARG A 84 -12.80 1.70 9.14
C ARG A 84 -11.55 2.55 9.00
N PHE A 85 -10.38 1.98 9.24
CA PHE A 85 -9.12 2.71 9.13
C PHE A 85 -8.82 3.08 7.67
N ASN A 86 -9.02 2.14 6.74
CA ASN A 86 -8.92 2.38 5.30
C ASN A 86 -9.84 3.54 4.87
N GLY A 87 -11.11 3.55 5.30
CA GLY A 87 -12.02 4.66 5.02
C GLY A 87 -11.55 6.01 5.57
N VAL A 88 -10.96 6.04 6.78
CA VAL A 88 -10.37 7.26 7.35
C VAL A 88 -9.18 7.74 6.52
N VAL A 89 -8.26 6.85 6.16
CA VAL A 89 -7.09 7.20 5.34
C VAL A 89 -7.53 7.69 3.95
N SER A 90 -8.51 7.04 3.33
CA SER A 90 -9.07 7.48 2.05
C SER A 90 -9.68 8.88 2.15
N TRP A 91 -10.41 9.17 3.22
CA TRP A 91 -10.94 10.52 3.46
C TRP A 91 -9.82 11.55 3.65
N LEU A 92 -8.77 11.23 4.42
CA LEU A 92 -7.62 12.11 4.60
C LEU A 92 -6.90 12.39 3.28
N CYS A 93 -6.72 11.38 2.42
CA CYS A 93 -6.18 11.55 1.08
C CYS A 93 -7.03 12.52 0.25
N TYR A 94 -8.35 12.33 0.24
CA TYR A 94 -9.27 13.23 -0.49
C TYR A 94 -9.24 14.66 0.07
N ASP A 95 -9.30 14.81 1.39
CA ASP A 95 -9.35 16.12 2.03
C ASP A 95 -8.03 16.88 1.90
N ILE A 96 -6.87 16.23 1.97
CA ILE A 96 -5.57 16.92 1.92
C ILE A 96 -5.12 17.08 0.47
N LEU A 97 -5.08 16.00 -0.30
CA LEU A 97 -4.53 15.99 -1.66
C LEU A 97 -5.53 16.46 -2.72
N LYS A 98 -6.80 16.68 -2.33
CA LYS A 98 -7.90 17.14 -3.21
C LYS A 98 -8.18 16.22 -4.41
N THR A 99 -7.72 14.96 -4.34
CA THR A 99 -7.95 13.92 -5.33
C THR A 99 -8.68 12.75 -4.69
N ALA A 100 -9.74 12.26 -5.33
CA ALA A 100 -10.49 11.10 -4.86
C ALA A 100 -9.69 9.81 -5.09
N PRO A 101 -9.49 8.94 -4.07
CA PRO A 101 -8.81 7.67 -4.26
C PRO A 101 -9.61 6.67 -5.09
N GLU A 102 -8.96 5.99 -6.03
CA GLU A 102 -9.45 4.79 -6.70
C GLU A 102 -9.03 3.53 -5.92
N TYR A 103 -9.94 2.57 -5.78
CA TYR A 103 -9.63 1.31 -5.09
C TYR A 103 -9.27 0.21 -6.07
N ILE A 104 -8.20 -0.54 -5.79
CA ILE A 104 -7.80 -1.71 -6.58
C ILE A 104 -7.75 -2.94 -5.67
N ALA A 105 -8.39 -4.03 -6.10
CA ALA A 105 -8.26 -5.32 -5.43
C ALA A 105 -6.83 -5.86 -5.57
N ALA A 106 -6.25 -6.34 -4.47
CA ALA A 106 -4.87 -6.85 -4.43
C ALA A 106 -4.55 -7.90 -5.51
N THR A 107 -5.52 -8.78 -5.82
CA THR A 107 -5.38 -9.79 -6.88
C THR A 107 -5.29 -9.16 -8.27
N SER A 108 -6.12 -8.16 -8.55
CA SER A 108 -6.11 -7.41 -9.81
C SER A 108 -4.83 -6.59 -9.96
N ALA A 109 -4.38 -5.94 -8.88
CA ALA A 109 -3.14 -5.17 -8.87
C ALA A 109 -1.93 -6.04 -9.20
N ARG A 110 -1.76 -7.17 -8.48
CA ARG A 110 -0.69 -8.15 -8.73
C ARG A 110 -0.68 -8.65 -10.17
N LYS A 111 -1.85 -9.05 -10.70
CA LYS A 111 -1.97 -9.51 -12.09
C LYS A 111 -1.55 -8.42 -13.08
N LYS A 112 -1.94 -7.16 -12.83
CA LYS A 112 -1.64 -6.02 -13.70
C LYS A 112 -0.13 -5.73 -13.77
N VAL A 113 0.60 -5.93 -12.68
CA VAL A 113 2.07 -5.79 -12.63
C VAL A 113 2.83 -7.08 -12.98
N GLY A 114 2.14 -8.12 -13.46
CA GLY A 114 2.78 -9.37 -13.90
C GLY A 114 3.14 -10.36 -12.80
N ILE A 115 2.68 -10.15 -11.56
CA ILE A 115 2.93 -11.09 -10.44
C ILE A 115 1.87 -12.19 -10.45
N THR A 116 2.31 -13.42 -10.69
CA THR A 116 1.48 -14.63 -10.57
C THR A 116 1.65 -15.25 -9.19
N VAL A 117 0.55 -15.64 -8.55
CA VAL A 117 0.56 -16.36 -7.27
C VAL A 117 0.09 -17.79 -7.51
N PRO A 118 1.00 -18.78 -7.59
CA PRO A 118 0.64 -20.19 -7.76
C PRO A 118 -0.26 -20.70 -6.63
N LYS A 119 -1.14 -21.66 -6.95
CA LYS A 119 -2.02 -22.28 -5.95
C LYS A 119 -1.17 -22.92 -4.84
N GLY A 120 -1.52 -22.63 -3.58
CA GLY A 120 -0.81 -23.16 -2.41
C GLY A 120 0.39 -22.34 -1.94
N THR A 121 0.74 -21.25 -2.65
CA THR A 121 1.82 -20.33 -2.23
C THR A 121 1.23 -19.08 -1.54
N LYS A 122 2.04 -18.45 -0.67
CA LYS A 122 1.63 -17.20 -0.02
C LYS A 122 1.89 -16.02 -0.96
N ALA A 123 0.85 -15.25 -1.23
CA ALA A 123 0.95 -14.08 -2.11
C ALA A 123 2.06 -13.10 -1.70
N LYS A 124 2.21 -12.82 -0.40
CA LYS A 124 3.25 -11.91 0.13
C LYS A 124 4.67 -12.39 -0.19
N GLU A 125 4.91 -13.69 -0.21
CA GLU A 125 6.23 -14.26 -0.56
C GLU A 125 6.50 -14.13 -2.07
N CYS A 126 5.48 -14.30 -2.92
CA CYS A 126 5.61 -14.07 -4.35
C CYS A 126 5.89 -12.59 -4.69
N VAL A 127 5.20 -11.67 -4.02
CA VAL A 127 5.37 -10.22 -4.22
C VAL A 127 6.77 -9.78 -3.80
N ILE A 128 7.22 -10.12 -2.59
CA ILE A 128 8.53 -9.70 -2.11
C ILE A 128 9.66 -10.26 -2.99
N LYS A 129 9.53 -11.51 -3.45
CA LYS A 129 10.50 -12.12 -4.36
C LYS A 129 10.57 -11.36 -5.68
N HIS A 130 9.42 -11.05 -6.28
CA HIS A 130 9.38 -10.28 -7.51
C HIS A 130 10.05 -8.90 -7.35
N VAL A 131 9.79 -8.22 -6.23
CA VAL A 131 10.40 -6.93 -5.92
C VAL A 131 11.92 -7.05 -5.76
N ILE A 132 12.41 -8.03 -5.02
CA ILE A 132 13.86 -8.29 -4.86
C ILE A 132 14.52 -8.54 -6.22
N ASP A 133 13.89 -9.35 -7.07
CA ASP A 133 14.47 -9.81 -8.33
C ASP A 133 14.43 -8.73 -9.44
N ASN A 134 13.47 -7.78 -9.39
CA ASN A 134 13.17 -6.90 -10.53
C ASN A 134 13.08 -5.40 -10.20
N VAL A 135 13.02 -5.00 -8.93
CA VAL A 135 12.71 -3.63 -8.51
C VAL A 135 13.76 -3.10 -7.53
N PRO A 136 14.97 -2.76 -8.02
CA PRO A 136 16.09 -2.37 -7.14
C PRO A 136 15.83 -1.08 -6.34
N ASP A 137 14.92 -0.22 -6.82
CA ASP A 137 14.56 1.04 -6.16
C ASP A 137 13.72 0.83 -4.89
N VAL A 138 13.13 -0.36 -4.68
CA VAL A 138 12.49 -0.72 -3.42
C VAL A 138 13.54 -1.28 -2.48
N ALA A 139 14.00 -0.44 -1.54
CA ALA A 139 14.99 -0.86 -0.56
C ALA A 139 14.43 -1.95 0.38
N ILE A 140 14.97 -3.16 0.26
CA ILE A 140 14.70 -4.32 1.10
C ILE A 140 15.75 -4.41 2.20
N THR A 141 15.30 -4.61 3.44
CA THR A 141 16.19 -4.78 4.59
C THR A 141 15.94 -6.11 5.28
N TYR A 142 17.00 -6.65 5.87
CA TYR A 142 17.01 -7.96 6.48
C TYR A 142 17.23 -7.87 8.00
N THR A 143 16.70 -8.85 8.71
CA THR A 143 16.98 -9.07 10.13
C THR A 143 18.39 -9.66 10.31
N LYS A 144 18.86 -9.75 11.55
CA LYS A 144 20.14 -10.42 11.87
C LYS A 144 20.18 -11.90 11.46
N PHE A 145 19.01 -12.51 11.24
CA PHE A 145 18.85 -13.91 10.83
C PHE A 145 18.55 -14.05 9.33
N ASP A 146 18.85 -13.02 8.54
CA ASP A 146 18.68 -12.99 7.08
C ASP A 146 17.23 -13.14 6.58
N ASN A 147 16.25 -12.97 7.48
CA ASN A 147 14.84 -12.87 7.09
C ASN A 147 14.51 -11.43 6.68
N VAL A 148 13.71 -11.26 5.63
CA VAL A 148 13.17 -9.95 5.23
C VAL A 148 12.38 -9.33 6.39
N LYS A 149 12.62 -8.05 6.68
CA LYS A 149 11.89 -7.37 7.76
C LYS A 149 10.41 -7.17 7.40
N PRO A 150 9.48 -7.26 8.38
CA PRO A 150 8.04 -7.16 8.14
C PRO A 150 7.62 -5.93 7.32
N GLU A 151 8.21 -4.77 7.59
CA GLU A 151 7.91 -3.51 6.90
C GLU A 151 8.19 -3.55 5.38
N CYS A 152 9.09 -4.42 4.92
CA CYS A 152 9.41 -4.53 3.50
C CYS A 152 8.25 -5.16 2.70
N TYR A 153 7.42 -5.97 3.35
CA TYR A 153 6.23 -6.54 2.70
C TYR A 153 5.19 -5.46 2.42
N ASP A 154 4.92 -4.57 3.38
CA ASP A 154 3.95 -3.48 3.19
C ASP A 154 4.47 -2.45 2.16
N LYS A 155 5.80 -2.20 2.13
CA LYS A 155 6.45 -1.42 1.05
C LYS A 155 6.21 -2.04 -0.32
N ALA A 156 6.43 -3.35 -0.44
CA ALA A 156 6.25 -4.08 -1.69
C ALA A 156 4.78 -4.11 -2.13
N ASP A 157 3.84 -4.33 -1.21
CA ASP A 157 2.40 -4.32 -1.48
C ASP A 157 1.96 -2.92 -1.96
N SER A 158 2.42 -1.84 -1.34
CA SER A 158 2.11 -0.47 -1.82
C SER A 158 2.71 -0.13 -3.19
N TRP A 159 3.89 -0.67 -3.52
CA TRP A 159 4.48 -0.53 -4.84
C TRP A 159 3.62 -1.22 -5.91
N VAL A 160 3.11 -2.42 -5.61
CA VAL A 160 2.17 -3.12 -6.50
C VAL A 160 0.94 -2.25 -6.79
N ILE A 161 0.39 -1.58 -5.77
CA ILE A 161 -0.76 -0.67 -5.93
C ILE A 161 -0.39 0.54 -6.80
N ALA A 162 0.73 1.21 -6.52
CA ALA A 162 1.17 2.38 -7.28
C ALA A 162 1.41 2.04 -8.76
N MET A 163 2.11 0.94 -9.05
CA MET A 163 2.39 0.50 -10.41
C MET A 163 1.15 0.00 -11.15
N ALA A 164 0.24 -0.70 -10.47
CA ALA A 164 -1.04 -1.06 -11.06
C ALA A 164 -1.85 0.18 -11.45
N GLY A 165 -1.83 1.21 -10.61
CA GLY A 165 -2.40 2.53 -10.89
C GLY A 165 -1.76 3.20 -12.10
N HIS A 166 -0.42 3.22 -12.17
CA HIS A 166 0.33 3.75 -13.32
C HIS A 166 -0.08 3.11 -14.65
N ILE A 167 -0.13 1.77 -14.68
CA ILE A 167 -0.57 1.02 -15.86
C ILE A 167 -2.03 1.36 -16.20
N GLN A 168 -2.89 1.51 -15.19
CA GLN A 168 -4.29 1.90 -15.38
C GLN A 168 -4.45 3.28 -16.02
N CYS A 169 -3.70 4.28 -15.56
CA CYS A 169 -3.69 5.62 -16.15
C CYS A 169 -3.23 5.60 -17.61
N LYS A 170 -2.16 4.83 -17.92
CA LYS A 170 -1.66 4.69 -19.30
C LYS A 170 -2.66 4.05 -20.26
N THR A 171 -3.55 3.19 -19.77
CA THR A 171 -4.59 2.55 -20.60
C THR A 171 -5.86 3.39 -20.79
N LYS A 172 -6.05 4.45 -19.99
CA LYS A 172 -7.22 5.35 -20.08
C LYS A 172 -7.00 6.52 -21.06
N ASN A 173 -5.74 6.82 -21.39
CA ASN A 173 -5.32 7.86 -22.32
C ASN A 173 -5.00 7.27 -23.69
#